data_AF-A0A3C0HRX6-F1
#
_entry.id   AF-A0A3C0HRX6-F1
#
_cell.length_a   1.000
_cell.length_b   1.000
_cell.length_c   1.000
_cell.angle_alpha   90.00
_cell.angle_beta   90.00
_cell.angle_gamma   90.00
#
_symmetry.space_group_name_H-M   'P 1'
#
loop_
_entity.id
_entity.type
_entity.pdbx_description
1 polymer ?
#
loop_
_entity_poly.entity_id
_entity_poly.type
_entity_poly.pdbx_seq_one_letter_code
_entity_poly.pdbx_strand_id
1 'polypeptide(L)'
;MLAMAWLLDESTIRRGAELGLTAEGMGGYAVGRLGVLGDCPIDNVVGAAYFWEPATMTAMVEAGRAAMSPAEGAAVYTQICQEWGAEKLAGMEGVERLGEILEKVVASASPLGAPLFVGWRDMPRPADPGPARTFQ
;
A
#
# COMPACT_ATOMS: atom_id res chain seq x y z
N MET A 1 -6.42 8.92 11.48
CA MET A 1 -5.24 8.09 11.18
C MET A 1 -4.84 8.35 9.73
N LEU A 2 -3.62 8.85 9.46
CA LEU A 2 -3.21 9.27 8.11
C LEU A 2 -3.30 8.15 7.05
N ALA A 3 -3.04 6.90 7.45
CA ALA A 3 -3.17 5.75 6.54
C ALA A 3 -4.59 5.58 5.98
N MET A 4 -5.62 5.74 6.81
CA MET A 4 -7.01 5.69 6.34
C MET A 4 -7.42 6.95 5.57
N ALA A 5 -6.82 8.10 5.89
CA ALA A 5 -7.04 9.33 5.14
C ALA A 5 -6.54 9.18 3.70
N TRP A 6 -5.31 8.69 3.51
CA TRP A 6 -4.77 8.37 2.19
C TRP A 6 -5.61 7.32 1.46
N LEU A 7 -5.91 6.19 2.09
CA LEU A 7 -6.59 5.06 1.44
C LEU A 7 -7.98 5.43 0.90
N LEU A 8 -8.67 6.34 1.60
CA LEU A 8 -10.04 6.76 1.27
C LEU A 8 -10.09 8.11 0.53
N ASP A 9 -8.95 8.74 0.29
CA ASP A 9 -8.89 10.03 -0.41
C ASP A 9 -9.33 9.85 -1.87
N GLU A 10 -10.17 10.77 -2.37
CA GLU A 10 -10.61 10.76 -3.77
C GLU A 10 -9.44 10.84 -4.76
N SER A 11 -8.36 11.52 -4.38
CA SER A 11 -7.13 11.58 -5.19
C SER A 11 -6.46 10.21 -5.34
N THR A 12 -6.48 9.38 -4.31
CA THR A 12 -5.94 8.00 -4.36
C THR A 12 -6.73 7.13 -5.33
N ILE A 13 -8.07 7.20 -5.26
CA ILE A 13 -8.96 6.46 -6.14
C ILE A 13 -8.78 6.91 -7.60
N ARG A 14 -8.82 8.23 -7.83
CA ARG A 14 -8.62 8.82 -9.15
C ARG A 14 -7.27 8.44 -9.74
N ARG A 15 -6.20 8.56 -8.94
CA ARG A 15 -4.84 8.24 -9.38
C ARG A 15 -4.66 6.76 -9.66
N GLY A 16 -5.29 5.89 -8.87
CA GLY A 16 -5.34 4.45 -9.13
C GLY A 16 -5.96 4.14 -10.49
N ALA A 17 -7.09 4.76 -10.82
CA ALA A 17 -7.74 4.58 -12.12
C ALA A 17 -6.84 5.09 -13.28
N GLU A 18 -6.19 6.25 -13.13
CA GLU A 18 -5.24 6.80 -14.11
C GLU A 18 -4.04 5.86 -14.36
N LEU A 19 -3.62 5.11 -13.34
CA LEU A 19 -2.50 4.18 -13.39
C LEU A 19 -2.92 2.73 -13.68
N GLY A 20 -4.18 2.50 -14.06
CA GLY A 20 -4.65 1.20 -14.56
C GLY A 20 -5.22 0.25 -13.51
N LEU A 21 -5.47 0.70 -12.27
CA LEU A 21 -6.18 -0.06 -11.24
C LEU A 21 -7.70 -0.01 -11.47
N THR A 22 -8.13 -0.53 -12.60
CA THR A 22 -9.52 -0.41 -13.11
C THR A 22 -10.33 -1.70 -12.99
N ALA A 23 -9.78 -2.73 -12.33
CA ALA A 23 -10.49 -3.98 -12.09
C ALA A 23 -11.83 -3.73 -11.38
N GLU A 24 -12.87 -4.45 -11.81
CA GLU A 24 -14.23 -4.26 -11.32
C GLU A 24 -14.32 -4.39 -9.79
N GLY A 25 -15.27 -3.64 -9.20
CA GLY A 25 -15.44 -3.58 -7.76
C GLY A 25 -14.19 -3.05 -7.05
N MET A 26 -13.70 -3.80 -6.07
CA MET A 26 -12.50 -3.47 -5.28
C MET A 26 -11.28 -4.30 -5.72
N GLY A 27 -11.27 -4.82 -6.95
CA GLY A 27 -10.13 -5.59 -7.46
C GLY A 27 -8.84 -4.79 -7.49
N GLY A 28 -8.89 -3.51 -7.89
CA GLY A 28 -7.73 -2.61 -7.86
C GLY A 28 -7.19 -2.36 -6.45
N TYR A 29 -8.07 -2.33 -5.44
CA TYR A 29 -7.67 -2.29 -4.03
C TYR A 29 -6.96 -3.59 -3.62
N ALA A 30 -7.45 -4.76 -4.04
CA ALA A 30 -6.85 -6.03 -3.67
C ALA A 30 -5.41 -6.18 -4.21
N VAL A 31 -5.20 -6.02 -5.53
CA VAL A 31 -3.84 -6.09 -6.10
C VAL A 31 -2.98 -4.88 -5.76
N GLY A 32 -3.58 -3.73 -5.47
CA GLY A 32 -2.86 -2.57 -4.97
C GLY A 32 -2.33 -2.77 -3.56
N ARG A 33 -3.25 -2.91 -2.59
CA ARG A 33 -2.89 -2.93 -1.17
C ARG A 33 -2.29 -4.25 -0.69
N LEU A 34 -2.81 -5.38 -1.18
CA LEU A 34 -2.35 -6.70 -0.79
C LEU A 34 -1.32 -7.27 -1.78
N GLY A 35 -1.04 -6.56 -2.88
CA GLY A 35 -0.09 -6.99 -3.90
C GLY A 35 1.34 -7.17 -3.39
N VAL A 36 1.68 -6.48 -2.30
CA VAL A 36 2.98 -6.61 -1.61
C VAL A 36 3.24 -8.02 -1.06
N LEU A 37 2.20 -8.87 -0.98
CA LEU A 37 2.31 -10.29 -0.62
C LEU A 37 2.81 -11.16 -1.79
N GLY A 38 2.95 -10.58 -2.99
CA GLY A 38 3.35 -11.27 -4.20
C GLY A 38 2.30 -12.25 -4.72
N ASP A 39 2.71 -13.12 -5.64
CA ASP A 39 1.82 -14.08 -6.32
C ASP A 39 1.60 -15.37 -5.51
N CYS A 40 1.41 -15.22 -4.19
CA CYS A 40 1.09 -16.33 -3.31
C CYS A 40 -0.34 -16.86 -3.54
N PRO A 41 -0.71 -18.06 -3.04
CA PRO A 41 -2.09 -18.53 -3.07
C PRO A 41 -3.07 -17.53 -2.46
N ILE A 42 -4.29 -17.43 -3.00
CA ILE A 42 -5.30 -16.44 -2.55
C ILE A 42 -5.63 -16.59 -1.06
N ASP A 43 -5.65 -17.81 -0.52
CA ASP A 43 -5.87 -18.04 0.91
C ASP A 43 -4.83 -17.35 1.81
N ASN A 44 -3.59 -17.18 1.33
CA ASN A 44 -2.58 -16.42 2.06
C ASN A 44 -2.90 -14.92 2.08
N VAL A 45 -3.47 -14.39 0.99
CA VAL A 45 -3.96 -13.01 0.92
C VAL A 45 -5.15 -12.82 1.85
N VAL A 46 -6.10 -13.75 1.84
CA VAL A 46 -7.26 -13.75 2.75
C VAL A 46 -6.81 -13.78 4.21
N GLY A 47 -5.86 -14.67 4.55
CA GLY A 47 -5.29 -14.76 5.90
C GLY A 47 -4.60 -13.48 6.36
N ALA A 48 -4.02 -12.70 5.44
CA ALA A 48 -3.39 -11.41 5.72
C ALA A 48 -4.37 -10.22 5.72
N ALA A 49 -5.60 -10.41 5.24
CA ALA A 49 -6.62 -9.36 5.12
C ALA A 49 -7.42 -9.13 6.42
N TYR A 50 -7.29 -10.04 7.40
CA TYR A 50 -7.86 -10.00 8.76
C TYR A 50 -9.38 -9.79 8.86
N PHE A 51 -9.87 -8.58 8.62
CA PHE A 51 -11.26 -8.17 8.85
C PHE A 51 -12.17 -8.33 7.62
N TRP A 52 -11.59 -8.72 6.48
CA TRP A 52 -12.37 -8.98 5.28
C TRP A 52 -13.10 -10.32 5.37
N GLU A 53 -14.34 -10.34 4.86
CA GLU A 53 -15.07 -11.59 4.66
C GLU A 53 -14.31 -12.44 3.60
N PRO A 54 -14.01 -13.73 3.87
CA PRO A 54 -13.14 -14.54 3.02
C PRO A 54 -13.56 -14.66 1.55
N ALA A 55 -14.84 -14.91 1.26
CA ALA A 55 -15.31 -15.09 -0.11
C ALA A 55 -15.23 -13.77 -0.89
N THR A 56 -15.54 -12.67 -0.22
CA THR A 56 -15.44 -11.30 -0.74
C THR A 56 -13.99 -10.96 -1.11
N MET A 57 -13.03 -11.22 -0.21
CA MET A 57 -11.62 -10.98 -0.49
C MET A 57 -11.10 -11.88 -1.61
N THR A 58 -11.53 -13.14 -1.66
CA THR A 58 -11.19 -14.06 -2.75
C THR A 58 -11.61 -13.49 -4.10
N ALA A 59 -12.88 -13.08 -4.24
CA ALA A 59 -13.40 -12.50 -5.47
C ALA A 59 -12.68 -11.21 -5.87
N MET A 60 -12.33 -10.34 -4.90
CA MET A 60 -11.56 -9.12 -5.18
C MET A 60 -10.15 -9.44 -5.69
N VAL A 61 -9.46 -10.42 -5.08
CA VAL A 61 -8.12 -10.82 -5.52
C VAL A 61 -8.16 -11.46 -6.91
N GLU A 62 -9.13 -12.32 -7.20
CA GLU A 62 -9.31 -12.91 -8.53
C GLU A 62 -9.53 -11.83 -9.61
N ALA A 63 -10.47 -10.91 -9.36
CA ALA A 63 -10.75 -9.81 -10.27
C ALA A 63 -9.53 -8.90 -10.47
N GLY A 64 -8.80 -8.59 -9.40
CA GLY A 64 -7.59 -7.78 -9.46
C GLY A 64 -6.47 -8.47 -10.25
N ARG A 65 -6.18 -9.74 -9.95
CA ARG A 65 -5.11 -10.51 -10.61
C ARG A 65 -5.39 -10.78 -12.09
N ALA A 66 -6.67 -10.81 -12.50
CA ALA A 66 -7.04 -10.88 -13.91
C ALA A 66 -6.67 -9.62 -14.70
N ALA A 67 -6.53 -8.47 -14.03
CA ALA A 67 -6.24 -7.18 -14.66
C ALA A 67 -4.76 -6.76 -14.54
N MET A 68 -4.10 -7.07 -13.42
CA MET A 68 -2.75 -6.60 -13.11
C MET A 68 -2.04 -7.57 -12.16
N SER A 69 -0.72 -7.76 -12.33
CA SER A 69 0.02 -8.61 -11.40
C SER A 69 0.09 -7.98 -9.99
N PRO A 70 0.18 -8.79 -8.91
CA PRO A 70 0.34 -8.27 -7.55
C PRO A 70 1.51 -7.30 -7.39
N ALA A 71 2.64 -7.55 -8.06
CA ALA A 71 3.82 -6.71 -7.97
C ALA A 71 3.62 -5.34 -8.65
N GLU A 72 2.98 -5.32 -9.83
CA GLU A 72 2.63 -4.06 -10.51
C GLU A 72 1.63 -3.25 -9.67
N GLY A 73 0.59 -3.91 -9.14
CA GLY A 73 -0.41 -3.26 -8.29
C GLY A 73 0.20 -2.63 -7.04
N ALA A 74 1.07 -3.37 -6.35
CA ALA A 74 1.80 -2.88 -5.19
C ALA A 74 2.67 -1.67 -5.52
N ALA A 75 3.39 -1.70 -6.65
CA ALA A 75 4.22 -0.58 -7.10
C ALA A 75 3.38 0.67 -7.37
N VAL A 76 2.22 0.52 -8.04
CA VAL A 76 1.29 1.63 -8.27
C VAL A 76 0.76 2.19 -6.94
N TYR A 77 0.30 1.35 -6.01
CA TYR A 77 -0.21 1.81 -4.72
C TYR A 77 0.87 2.50 -3.87
N THR A 78 2.11 2.01 -3.93
CA THR A 78 3.26 2.63 -3.28
C THR A 78 3.55 4.00 -3.85
N GLN A 79 3.55 4.14 -5.18
CA GLN A 79 3.71 5.43 -5.85
C GLN A 79 2.62 6.42 -5.39
N ILE A 80 1.35 5.99 -5.37
CA ILE A 80 0.23 6.86 -4.95
C ILE A 80 0.38 7.27 -3.48
N CYS A 81 0.80 6.36 -2.60
CA CYS A 81 1.08 6.66 -1.19
C CYS A 81 2.14 7.76 -1.06
N GLN A 82 3.26 7.61 -1.77
CA GLN A 82 4.37 8.56 -1.76
C GLN A 82 3.98 9.92 -2.37
N GLU A 83 3.23 9.94 -3.49
CA GLU A 83 2.71 11.16 -4.12
C GLU A 83 1.75 11.90 -3.17
N TRP A 84 0.83 11.18 -2.52
CA TRP A 84 -0.08 11.76 -1.53
C TRP A 84 0.68 12.30 -0.31
N GLY A 85 1.68 11.55 0.17
CA GLY A 85 2.59 11.96 1.23
C GLY A 85 3.35 13.24 0.92
N ALA A 86 3.89 13.34 -0.31
CA ALA A 86 4.55 14.53 -0.83
C ALA A 86 3.67 15.77 -0.71
N GLU A 87 2.41 15.65 -1.11
CA GLU A 87 1.45 16.76 -1.11
C GLU A 87 1.00 17.11 0.32
N LYS A 88 0.52 16.12 1.09
CA LYS A 88 -0.16 16.37 2.37
C LYS A 88 0.77 16.69 3.52
N LEU A 89 2.03 16.26 3.45
CA LEU A 89 3.05 16.60 4.45
C LEU A 89 4.00 17.70 3.97
N ALA A 90 3.70 18.35 2.83
CA ALA A 90 4.46 19.48 2.35
C ALA A 90 4.50 20.61 3.40
N GLY A 91 5.71 21.12 3.68
CA GLY A 91 5.90 22.21 4.65
C GLY A 91 5.69 21.84 6.11
N MET A 92 5.45 20.56 6.43
CA MET A 92 5.40 20.10 7.81
C MET A 92 6.78 20.24 8.46
N GLU A 93 6.87 21.05 9.52
CA GLU A 93 8.09 21.20 10.29
C GLU A 93 8.51 19.84 10.89
N GLY A 94 9.78 19.46 10.69
CA GLY A 94 10.35 18.23 11.22
C GLY A 94 9.92 16.94 10.48
N VAL A 95 9.32 17.02 9.29
CA VAL A 95 8.89 15.83 8.53
C VAL A 95 10.04 14.85 8.26
N GLU A 96 11.22 15.34 7.90
CA GLU A 96 12.41 14.50 7.68
C GLU A 96 12.82 13.78 8.97
N ARG A 97 12.82 14.51 10.10
CA ARG A 97 13.16 13.95 11.41
C ARG A 97 12.14 12.89 11.85
N LEU A 98 10.86 13.10 11.56
CA LEU A 98 9.83 12.10 11.78
C LEU A 98 10.11 10.85 10.95
N GLY A 99 10.41 10.99 9.65
CA GLY A 99 10.81 9.91 8.76
C GLY A 99 11.96 9.08 9.34
N GLU A 100 13.05 9.71 9.77
CA GLU A 100 14.19 9.03 10.39
C GLU A 100 13.81 8.18 11.62
N ILE A 101 12.90 8.68 12.45
CA ILE A 101 12.44 7.98 13.66
C ILE A 101 11.56 6.80 13.28
N LEU A 102 10.60 7.02 12.37
CA LEU A 102 9.70 5.97 11.87
C LEU A 102 10.49 4.85 11.21
N GLU A 103 11.52 5.17 10.43
CA GLU A 103 12.40 4.17 9.81
C GLU A 103 13.07 3.27 10.86
N LYS A 104 13.56 3.83 11.97
CA LYS A 104 14.15 3.04 13.06
C LYS A 104 13.12 2.10 13.70
N VAL A 105 11.90 2.59 13.89
CA VAL A 105 10.79 1.78 14.43
C VAL A 105 10.45 0.63 13.48
N VAL A 106 10.25 0.93 12.20
CA VAL A 106 9.90 -0.04 11.16
C VAL A 106 11.01 -1.08 10.97
N ALA A 107 12.28 -0.66 10.95
CA ALA A 107 13.43 -1.57 10.82
C ALA A 107 13.62 -2.48 12.05
N SER A 108 13.17 -2.05 13.22
CA SER A 108 13.28 -2.83 14.47
C SER A 108 12.04 -3.69 14.74
N ALA A 109 10.95 -3.50 13.99
CA ALA A 109 9.70 -4.21 14.21
C ALA A 109 9.81 -5.70 13.86
N SER A 110 9.19 -6.54 14.67
CA SER A 110 9.16 -7.99 14.43
C SER A 110 8.30 -8.31 13.19
N PRO A 111 8.79 -9.13 12.25
CA PRO A 111 8.02 -9.55 11.08
C PRO A 111 7.04 -10.69 11.38
N LEU A 112 7.10 -11.30 12.57
CA LEU A 112 6.34 -12.50 12.90
C LEU A 112 4.83 -12.24 12.85
N GLY A 113 4.12 -13.04 12.05
CA GLY A 113 2.67 -12.91 11.87
C GLY A 113 2.22 -11.66 11.12
N ALA A 114 3.14 -10.90 10.51
CA ALA A 114 2.83 -9.62 9.88
C ALA A 114 3.27 -9.55 8.39
N PRO A 115 2.86 -10.50 7.53
CA PRO A 115 3.34 -10.57 6.14
C PRO A 115 2.97 -9.33 5.32
N LEU A 116 1.79 -8.75 5.54
CA LEU A 116 1.37 -7.51 4.87
C LEU A 116 2.30 -6.34 5.25
N PHE A 117 2.64 -6.21 6.53
CA PHE A 117 3.59 -5.20 6.99
C PHE A 117 4.98 -5.40 6.36
N VAL A 118 5.47 -6.64 6.33
CA VAL A 118 6.76 -6.98 5.72
C VAL A 118 6.78 -6.56 4.24
N GLY A 119 5.73 -6.88 3.49
CA GLY A 119 5.62 -6.48 2.09
C GLY A 119 5.68 -4.96 1.91
N TRP A 120 4.91 -4.20 2.68
CA TRP A 120 4.92 -2.72 2.62
C TRP A 120 6.27 -2.11 3.03
N ARG A 121 6.89 -2.64 4.09
CA ARG A 121 8.22 -2.21 4.55
C ARG A 121 9.28 -2.34 3.46
N ASP A 122 9.20 -3.42 2.68
CA ASP A 122 10.21 -3.79 1.69
C ASP A 122 9.98 -3.12 0.32
N MET A 123 8.89 -2.36 0.15
CA MET A 123 8.66 -1.57 -1.07
C MET A 123 9.75 -0.49 -1.27
N PRO A 124 10.12 -0.17 -2.52
CA PRO A 124 11.12 0.86 -2.78
C PRO A 124 10.77 2.21 -2.16
N ARG A 125 11.76 2.84 -1.51
CA ARG A 125 11.63 4.17 -0.90
C ARG A 125 12.20 5.27 -1.78
N PRO A 126 11.63 6.49 -1.76
CA PRO A 126 12.29 7.66 -2.34
C PRO A 126 13.68 7.84 -1.74
N ALA A 127 14.67 8.16 -2.58
CA ALA A 127 16.06 8.29 -2.16
C ALA A 127 16.25 9.49 -1.23
N ASP A 128 15.61 10.61 -1.55
CA ASP A 128 15.74 11.85 -0.80
C ASP A 128 14.86 11.84 0.47
N PRO A 129 15.39 12.32 1.61
CA PRO A 129 14.58 12.62 2.77
C PRO A 129 13.44 13.59 2.43
N GLY A 130 12.30 13.43 3.08
CA GLY A 130 11.19 14.37 2.94
C GLY A 130 9.81 13.75 3.11
N PRO A 131 8.76 14.52 2.80
CA PRO A 131 7.35 14.11 2.86
C PRO A 131 7.04 12.75 2.23
N ALA A 132 7.43 12.53 0.97
CA ALA A 132 7.17 11.27 0.25
C ALA A 132 7.81 10.06 0.92
N ARG A 133 9.06 10.21 1.36
CA ARG A 133 9.79 9.13 2.05
C ARG A 133 9.24 8.84 3.43
N THR A 134 8.75 9.87 4.12
CA THR A 134 8.17 9.77 5.46
C THR A 134 6.82 9.06 5.44
N PHE A 135 6.08 9.15 4.32
CA PHE A 135 4.75 8.58 4.18
C PHE A 135 4.72 7.50 3.09
N GLN A 136 5.08 6.28 3.51
CA GLN A 136 5.13 5.07 2.69
C GLN A 136 4.69 3.85 3.51
#